data_AF-A0A176EE96-F1
#
_entry.id   AF-A0A176EE96-F1
#
_cell.length_a   1.000
_cell.length_b   1.000
_cell.length_c   1.000
_cell.angle_alpha   90.00
_cell.angle_beta   90.00
_cell.angle_gamma   90.00
#
_symmetry.space_group_name_H-M   'P 1'
#
loop_
_entity.id
_entity.type
_entity.pdbx_description
1 polymer ?
#
loop_
_entity_poly.entity_id
_entity_poly.type
_entity_poly.pdbx_seq_one_letter_code
_entity_poly.pdbx_strand_id
1 'polypeptide(L)'
;MDEFIEEWGESLMSEAEERELKAMDFPLTVYRGGTGTVEEVTTGISWTLKPEIASFYANEWPQRWGDAREPVIVSAKVDEGEVFAFLNDRGEAEMLIPYPDQIDTVGRVTGSQ
;
A
#
# COMPACT_ATOMS: atom_id res chain seq x y z
N MET A 1 -12.77 -18.39 -4.77
CA MET A 1 -12.53 -17.83 -3.42
C MET A 1 -12.57 -16.33 -3.58
N ASP A 2 -13.60 -15.85 -4.29
CA ASP A 2 -13.58 -14.55 -4.98
C ASP A 2 -14.77 -13.70 -4.49
N GLU A 3 -15.93 -14.32 -4.22
CA GLU A 3 -17.06 -13.69 -3.51
C GLU A 3 -16.70 -13.16 -2.11
N PHE A 4 -15.67 -13.72 -1.46
CA PHE A 4 -15.33 -13.36 -0.08
C PHE A 4 -14.49 -12.09 0.05
N ILE A 5 -13.85 -11.64 -1.03
CA ILE A 5 -13.09 -10.40 -1.01
C ILE A 5 -14.02 -9.28 -1.46
N GLU A 6 -14.66 -9.39 -2.63
CA GLU A 6 -15.49 -8.35 -3.28
C GLU A 6 -16.52 -7.64 -2.37
N GLU A 7 -17.20 -8.32 -1.45
CA GLU A 7 -18.19 -7.66 -0.57
C GLU A 7 -17.58 -6.80 0.56
N TRP A 8 -16.32 -7.02 0.95
CA TRP A 8 -15.79 -6.38 2.16
C TRP A 8 -15.17 -5.01 1.90
N GLY A 9 -14.66 -4.75 0.69
CA GLY A 9 -13.93 -3.52 0.36
C GLY A 9 -14.77 -2.28 0.57
N GLU A 10 -16.01 -2.31 0.04
CA GLU A 10 -16.99 -1.25 0.25
C GLU A 10 -17.41 -1.12 1.72
N SER A 11 -17.50 -2.23 2.47
CA SER A 11 -17.85 -2.19 3.89
C SER A 11 -16.72 -1.69 4.81
N LEU A 12 -15.48 -1.67 4.31
CA LEU A 12 -14.31 -1.18 5.04
C LEU A 12 -14.15 0.34 4.91
N MET A 13 -14.75 0.94 3.89
CA MET A 13 -14.68 2.38 3.63
C MET A 13 -15.89 3.11 4.21
N SER A 14 -15.65 4.31 4.73
CA SER A 14 -16.71 5.29 4.90
C SER A 14 -17.22 5.79 3.54
N GLU A 15 -18.44 6.34 3.50
CA GLU A 15 -18.96 7.00 2.28
C GLU A 15 -18.04 8.13 1.78
N ALA A 16 -17.27 8.76 2.67
CA ALA A 16 -16.32 9.81 2.31
C ALA A 16 -15.12 9.21 1.57
N GLU A 17 -14.52 8.15 2.12
CA GLU A 17 -13.40 7.43 1.51
C GLU A 17 -13.78 6.79 0.18
N GLU A 18 -14.98 6.23 0.06
CA GLU A 18 -15.49 5.68 -1.21
C GLU A 18 -15.61 6.76 -2.30
N ARG A 19 -16.10 7.96 -1.93
CA ARG A 19 -16.17 9.10 -2.86
C ARG A 19 -14.78 9.61 -3.23
N GLU A 20 -13.85 9.62 -2.29
CA GLU A 20 -12.46 10.00 -2.55
C GLU A 20 -11.82 9.03 -3.54
N LEU A 21 -11.94 7.72 -3.31
CA LEU A 21 -11.43 6.68 -4.21
C LEU A 21 -12.00 6.82 -5.63
N LYS A 22 -13.32 6.99 -5.76
CA LYS A 22 -14.00 7.19 -7.06
C LYS A 22 -13.62 8.48 -7.78
N ALA A 23 -13.05 9.45 -7.07
CA ALA A 23 -12.62 10.73 -7.64
C ALA A 23 -11.13 10.74 -8.01
N MET A 24 -10.37 9.67 -7.72
CA MET A 24 -8.95 9.58 -8.05
C MET A 24 -8.73 9.37 -9.55
N ASP A 25 -7.64 9.92 -10.07
CA ASP A 25 -7.23 9.78 -11.46
C ASP A 25 -6.20 8.65 -11.58
N PHE A 26 -6.66 7.47 -11.99
CA PHE A 26 -5.83 6.28 -12.19
C PHE A 26 -5.05 6.34 -13.53
N PRO A 27 -3.85 5.73 -13.64
CA PRO A 27 -3.18 4.91 -12.62
C PRO A 27 -2.50 5.73 -11.53
N LEU A 28 -2.52 5.20 -10.30
CA LEU A 28 -1.89 5.83 -9.14
C LEU A 28 -0.52 5.23 -8.86
N THR A 29 0.39 6.04 -8.31
CA THR A 29 1.64 5.52 -7.74
C THR A 29 1.46 5.29 -6.26
N VAL A 30 1.64 4.04 -5.83
CA VAL A 30 1.55 3.63 -4.43
C VAL A 30 2.92 3.20 -3.92
N TYR A 31 3.09 3.26 -2.60
CA TYR A 31 4.32 2.94 -1.90
C TYR A 31 4.05 1.93 -0.80
N ARG A 32 5.04 1.08 -0.50
CA ARG A 32 5.00 0.19 0.66
C ARG A 32 6.37 0.12 1.31
N GLY A 33 6.36 0.22 2.64
CA GLY A 33 7.54 0.09 3.48
C GLY A 33 7.48 -1.16 4.32
N GLY A 34 8.63 -1.79 4.51
CA GLY A 34 8.80 -2.91 5.40
C GLY A 34 10.28 -3.25 5.56
N THR A 35 10.56 -4.45 6.05
CA THR A 35 11.93 -4.92 6.25
C THR A 35 12.12 -6.32 5.68
N GLY A 36 13.31 -6.62 5.15
CA GLY A 36 13.64 -7.90 4.53
C GLY A 36 14.00 -7.73 3.06
N THR A 37 13.43 -8.57 2.20
CA THR A 37 13.64 -8.53 0.75
C THR A 37 12.57 -7.71 0.04
N VAL A 38 12.85 -7.32 -1.21
CA VAL A 38 11.85 -6.64 -2.06
C VAL A 38 10.61 -7.51 -2.23
N GLU A 39 10.78 -8.81 -2.51
CA GLU A 39 9.68 -9.76 -2.71
C GLU A 39 8.76 -9.90 -1.48
N GLU A 40 9.35 -9.99 -0.28
CA GLU A 40 8.58 -10.03 0.98
C GLU A 40 7.80 -8.74 1.22
N VAL A 41 8.36 -7.58 0.87
CA VAL A 41 7.67 -6.31 1.03
C VAL A 41 6.56 -6.15 -0.01
N THR A 42 6.78 -6.53 -1.26
CA THR A 42 5.80 -6.37 -2.35
C THR A 42 4.57 -7.25 -2.21
N THR A 43 4.67 -8.41 -1.54
CA THR A 43 3.54 -9.35 -1.39
C THR A 43 2.51 -8.92 -0.34
N GLY A 44 2.74 -7.83 0.38
CA GLY A 44 1.81 -7.36 1.40
C GLY A 44 0.68 -6.50 0.86
N ILE A 45 -0.47 -6.55 1.53
CA ILE A 45 -1.74 -5.99 1.07
C ILE A 45 -1.83 -4.46 1.22
N SER A 46 -1.22 -3.91 2.27
CA SER A 46 -1.38 -2.49 2.63
C SER A 46 -0.34 -1.62 1.93
N TRP A 47 -0.80 -0.72 1.07
CA TRP A 47 0.03 0.25 0.38
C TRP A 47 -0.43 1.66 0.76
N THR A 48 0.34 2.68 0.42
CA THR A 48 0.00 4.07 0.72
C THR A 48 0.30 4.97 -0.47
N LEU A 49 -0.49 6.03 -0.67
CA LEU A 49 -0.19 7.11 -1.62
C LEU A 49 0.92 8.05 -1.11
N LYS A 50 1.37 7.89 0.14
CA LYS A 50 2.31 8.78 0.83
C LYS A 50 3.68 8.11 1.04
N PRO A 51 4.73 8.51 0.31
CA PRO A 51 6.05 7.90 0.45
C PRO A 51 6.65 8.05 1.85
N GLU A 52 6.29 9.10 2.60
CA GLU A 52 6.70 9.31 3.98
C GLU A 52 6.11 8.26 4.94
N ILE A 53 4.88 7.81 4.70
CA ILE A 53 4.24 6.75 5.49
C ILE A 53 4.92 5.41 5.20
N ALA A 54 5.23 5.13 3.94
CA ALA A 54 6.05 3.96 3.58
C ALA A 54 7.43 4.03 4.26
N SER A 55 8.08 5.19 4.28
CA SER A 55 9.36 5.37 4.97
C SER A 55 9.26 5.08 6.48
N PHE A 56 8.19 5.53 7.14
CA PHE A 56 7.93 5.24 8.55
C PHE A 56 7.83 3.72 8.81
N TYR A 57 7.09 2.98 7.98
CA TYR A 57 6.93 1.53 8.13
C TYR A 57 8.19 0.72 7.79
N ALA A 58 9.09 1.26 6.97
CA ALA A 58 10.38 0.64 6.70
C ALA A 58 11.41 0.94 7.79
N ASN A 59 11.45 2.16 8.33
CA ASN A 59 12.57 2.63 9.15
C ASN A 59 12.23 2.73 10.64
N GLU A 60 11.07 3.29 11.02
CA GLU A 60 10.77 3.61 12.41
C GLU A 60 9.95 2.52 13.11
N TRP A 61 8.91 2.04 12.46
CA TRP A 61 8.00 1.05 13.05
C TRP A 61 8.71 -0.25 13.45
N PRO A 62 9.54 -0.89 12.59
CA PRO A 62 10.19 -2.16 12.92
C PRO A 62 11.17 -2.04 14.10
N GLN A 63 11.88 -0.91 14.19
CA GLN A 63 12.81 -0.64 15.29
C GLN A 63 12.12 -0.59 16.65
N ARG A 64 10.86 -0.11 16.72
CA ARG A 64 10.07 -0.12 17.96
C ARG A 64 9.81 -1.53 18.50
N TRP A 65 9.89 -2.54 17.64
CA TRP A 65 9.70 -3.95 17.97
C TRP A 65 11.01 -4.76 17.99
N GLY A 66 12.16 -4.08 17.87
CA GLY A 66 13.47 -4.72 17.87
C GLY A 66 13.80 -5.48 16.58
N ASP A 67 13.08 -5.21 15.48
CA ASP A 67 13.42 -5.75 14.16
C ASP A 67 14.56 -4.93 13.54
N ALA A 68 15.69 -5.60 13.30
CA ALA A 68 16.90 -5.03 12.73
C ALA A 68 17.16 -5.48 11.28
N ARG A 69 16.14 -6.06 10.61
CA ARG A 69 16.23 -6.42 9.19
C ARG A 69 16.36 -5.16 8.33
N GLU A 70 16.91 -5.35 7.13
CA GLU A 70 17.15 -4.29 6.16
C GLU A 70 15.85 -3.55 5.81
N PRO A 71 15.79 -2.21 5.94
CA PRO A 71 14.63 -1.43 5.53
C PRO A 71 14.48 -1.44 4.01
N VAL A 72 13.25 -1.65 3.54
CA VAL A 72 12.91 -1.70 2.12
C VAL A 72 11.69 -0.85 1.86
N ILE A 73 11.81 0.02 0.85
CA ILE A 73 10.71 0.82 0.32
C ILE A 73 10.58 0.50 -1.16
N VAL A 74 9.36 0.15 -1.56
CA VAL A 74 9.00 -0.16 -2.94
C VAL A 74 7.87 0.76 -3.39
N SER A 75 7.78 0.97 -4.69
CA SER A 75 6.68 1.69 -5.32
C SER A 75 6.11 0.88 -6.47
N ALA A 76 4.80 0.99 -6.68
CA ALA A 76 4.13 0.36 -7.80
C ALA A 76 3.13 1.31 -8.48
N LYS A 77 2.81 1.05 -9.74
CA LYS A 77 1.68 1.70 -10.42
C LYS A 77 0.47 0.78 -10.37
N VAL A 78 -0.67 1.32 -9.97
CA VAL A 78 -1.90 0.54 -9.81
C VAL A 78 -3.06 1.19 -10.56
N ASP A 79 -3.88 0.36 -11.19
CA ASP A 79 -5.14 0.72 -11.82
C ASP A 79 -6.31 0.59 -10.83
N GLU A 80 -7.45 1.19 -11.18
CA GLU A 80 -8.64 1.23 -10.31
C GLU A 80 -9.11 -0.16 -9.88
N GLY A 81 -9.10 -1.13 -10.81
CA GLY A 81 -9.55 -2.50 -10.56
C GLY A 81 -8.64 -3.33 -9.66
N GLU A 82 -7.43 -2.85 -9.36
CA GLU A 82 -6.49 -3.53 -8.45
C GLU A 82 -6.65 -3.05 -7.00
N VAL A 83 -7.32 -1.91 -6.80
CA VAL A 83 -7.53 -1.31 -5.49
C VAL A 83 -8.86 -1.78 -4.91
N PHE A 84 -8.78 -2.38 -3.74
CA PHE A 84 -9.92 -2.98 -3.08
C PHE A 84 -10.59 -2.05 -2.07
N ALA A 85 -9.81 -1.20 -1.41
CA ALA A 85 -10.30 -0.17 -0.51
C ALA A 85 -9.29 0.96 -0.38
N PHE A 86 -9.78 2.14 -0.05
CA PHE A 86 -9.00 3.30 0.34
C PHE A 86 -9.37 3.70 1.77
N LEU A 87 -8.38 3.76 2.67
CA LEU A 87 -8.57 4.09 4.08
C LEU A 87 -7.72 5.30 4.44
N ASN A 88 -8.36 6.36 4.93
CA ASN A 88 -7.70 7.63 5.19
C ASN A 88 -8.14 8.30 6.50
N ASP A 89 -8.93 7.63 7.34
CA ASP A 89 -9.29 8.11 8.68
C ASP A 89 -8.09 8.53 9.55
N ARG A 90 -6.92 7.89 9.37
CA ARG A 90 -5.68 8.21 10.08
C ARG A 90 -4.75 9.16 9.31
N GLY A 91 -5.18 9.63 8.14
CA GLY A 91 -4.35 10.43 7.24
C GLY A 91 -3.21 9.63 6.58
N GLU A 92 -3.28 8.30 6.55
CA GLU A 92 -2.25 7.44 5.95
C GLU A 92 -2.43 7.26 4.43
N ALA A 93 -3.60 7.63 3.89
CA ALA A 93 -3.97 7.40 2.49
C ALA A 93 -3.64 5.96 2.04
N GLU A 94 -4.12 5.00 2.82
CA GLU A 94 -3.87 3.57 2.66
C GLU A 94 -4.72 3.01 1.52
N MET A 95 -4.11 2.15 0.71
CA MET A 95 -4.73 1.40 -0.37
C MET A 95 -4.59 -0.09 -0.06
N LEU A 96 -5.71 -0.81 -0.02
CA LEU A 96 -5.70 -2.27 0.13
C LEU A 96 -5.65 -2.93 -1.24
N ILE A 97 -4.59 -3.69 -1.49
CA ILE A 97 -4.33 -4.38 -2.76
C ILE A 97 -4.15 -5.87 -2.45
N PRO A 98 -5.18 -6.70 -2.67
CA PRO A 98 -5.19 -8.10 -2.23
C PRO A 98 -4.28 -9.02 -3.07
N TYR A 99 -4.02 -8.65 -4.33
CA TYR A 99 -3.20 -9.42 -5.27
C TYR A 99 -2.03 -8.56 -5.79
N PRO A 100 -1.13 -8.11 -4.91
CA PRO A 100 -0.06 -7.19 -5.30
C PRO A 100 1.00 -7.85 -6.18
N ASP A 101 1.03 -9.19 -6.23
CA ASP A 101 1.84 -10.01 -7.13
C ASP A 101 1.41 -9.89 -8.60
N GLN A 102 0.21 -9.38 -8.87
CA GLN A 102 -0.30 -9.14 -10.22
C GLN A 102 0.01 -7.74 -10.75
N ILE A 103 0.62 -6.87 -9.93
CA ILE A 103 0.96 -5.51 -10.36
C ILE A 103 2.15 -5.56 -11.33
N ASP A 104 1.93 -5.09 -12.55
CA ASP A 104 2.89 -5.15 -13.67
C ASP A 104 4.20 -4.37 -13.45
N THR A 105 4.24 -3.42 -12.51
CA THR A 105 5.43 -2.56 -12.31
C THR A 105 5.71 -2.31 -10.84
N VAL A 106 6.65 -3.06 -10.25
CA VAL A 106 7.23 -2.74 -8.94
C VAL A 106 8.68 -2.27 -9.10
N GLY A 107 8.97 -1.05 -8.66
CA GLY A 107 10.31 -0.48 -8.58
C GLY A 107 10.76 -0.28 -7.14
N ARG A 108 12.05 -0.53 -6.84
CA ARG A 108 12.63 -0.13 -5.56
C ARG A 108 12.84 1.37 -5.54
N VAL A 109 12.40 2.05 -4.48
CA VAL A 109 12.69 3.46 -4.28
C VAL A 109 14.06 3.55 -3.61
N THR A 110 15.11 3.85 -4.38
CA THR A 110 16.42 4.17 -3.83
C THR A 110 16.41 5.63 -3.38
N GLY A 111 16.40 5.87 -2.07
CA GLY A 111 16.59 7.22 -1.54
C GLY A 111 17.92 7.79 -2.03
N SER A 112 17.85 8.82 -2.86
CA SER A 112 19.00 9.71 -3.05
C SER A 112 19.06 10.59 -1.80
N GLN A 113 20.14 10.47 -1.04
CA GLN A 113 20.52 11.46 -0.04
C GLN A 113 20.76 12.82 -0.68
#